data_AF-A0A938SP31-F1
#
_entry.id   AF-A0A938SP31-F1
#
_cell.length_a   1.000
_cell.length_b   1.000
_cell.length_c   1.000
_cell.angle_alpha   90.00
_cell.angle_beta   90.00
_cell.angle_gamma   90.00
#
_symmetry.space_group_name_H-M   'P 1'
#
loop_
_entity.id
_entity.type
_entity.pdbx_description
1 polymer ?
#
loop_
_entity_poly.entity_id
_entity_poly.type
_entity_poly.pdbx_seq_one_letter_code
_entity_poly.pdbx_strand_id
1 'polypeptide(L)'
;AAAQHRLQQAGLQVGQGEVDRLLERIQRRYFDDPDSPGRRALDAALGQIVESHAAAIIAAQMARETRDDLVDVMRRFLRVSTTLVRCFPIAELDSIAPADAVVRTLDHADASAVSWRQKFFGFIKFLTEGCSSEERKLYLEAASVTRTGGIRVDDEDEDTGDESGRITLANVQVATGETQRDRRARLMRAFNTPFFPDILVCSQVMGEGVDLQRFCRHVIHHDLDWNPSTIEQRTGRVDRLGCKAEGCQPIAVFLPYLAGTADERQYRVMSDREMWFRVVMGQDDVARLITPDTEVAVPLPAAVSEELSFNLAVDGGA
;
A
#
# COMPACT_ATOMS: atom_id res chain seq x y z
N ALA A 1 -9.36 -16.84 -0.55
CA ALA A 1 -7.99 -17.27 -0.20
C ALA A 1 -7.52 -16.73 1.16
N ALA A 2 -7.02 -15.49 1.28
CA ALA A 2 -6.40 -14.99 2.53
C ALA A 2 -7.33 -15.03 3.76
N ALA A 3 -8.60 -14.67 3.59
CA ALA A 3 -9.62 -14.75 4.63
C ALA A 3 -9.89 -16.19 5.12
N GLN A 4 -9.98 -17.13 4.18
CA GLN A 4 -10.17 -18.55 4.49
C GLN A 4 -8.94 -19.10 5.23
N HIS A 5 -7.74 -18.70 4.85
CA HIS A 5 -6.52 -19.10 5.54
C HIS A 5 -6.49 -18.61 7.00
N ARG A 6 -6.86 -17.34 7.27
CA ARG A 6 -6.95 -16.83 8.65
C ARG A 6 -8.03 -17.54 9.47
N LEU A 7 -9.19 -17.81 8.87
CA LEU A 7 -10.26 -18.55 9.52
C LEU A 7 -9.82 -20.00 9.82
N GLN A 8 -9.14 -20.66 8.89
CA GLN A 8 -8.57 -21.99 9.10
C GLN A 8 -7.51 -21.99 10.20
N GLN A 9 -6.63 -20.99 10.26
CA GLN A 9 -5.67 -20.81 11.35
C GLN A 9 -6.35 -20.62 12.72
N ALA A 10 -7.55 -20.04 12.73
CA ALA A 10 -8.39 -19.92 13.92
C ALA A 10 -9.28 -21.15 14.18
N GLY A 11 -9.11 -22.25 13.43
CA GLY A 11 -9.87 -23.49 13.58
C GLY A 11 -11.25 -23.52 12.91
N LEU A 12 -11.57 -22.52 12.08
CA LEU A 12 -12.84 -22.40 11.37
C LEU A 12 -12.66 -22.78 9.89
N GLN A 13 -13.27 -23.88 9.44
CA GLN A 13 -13.35 -24.23 8.02
C GLN A 13 -14.58 -23.58 7.39
N VAL A 14 -14.36 -22.61 6.52
CA VAL A 14 -15.42 -21.75 5.97
C VAL A 14 -15.30 -21.72 4.44
N GLY A 15 -16.42 -21.97 3.75
CA GLY A 15 -16.48 -21.89 2.29
C GLY A 15 -16.34 -20.46 1.78
N GLN A 16 -15.99 -20.26 0.49
CA GLN A 16 -15.77 -18.91 -0.06
C GLN A 16 -17.02 -18.02 0.07
N GLY A 17 -18.21 -18.55 -0.25
CA GLY A 17 -19.47 -17.81 -0.11
C GLY A 17 -19.89 -17.51 1.34
N GLU A 18 -19.37 -18.23 2.32
CA GLU A 18 -19.62 -17.93 3.74
C GLU A 18 -18.70 -16.80 4.23
N VAL A 19 -17.47 -16.73 3.73
CA VAL A 19 -16.57 -15.60 3.99
C VAL A 19 -17.16 -14.29 3.47
N ASP A 20 -17.70 -14.29 2.25
CA ASP A 20 -18.27 -13.09 1.66
C ASP A 20 -19.48 -12.59 2.48
N ARG A 21 -20.38 -13.49 2.89
CA ARG A 21 -21.50 -13.16 3.79
C ARG A 21 -21.03 -12.64 5.15
N LEU A 22 -19.94 -13.17 5.69
CA LEU A 22 -19.36 -12.71 6.95
C LEU A 22 -18.80 -11.29 6.83
N LEU A 23 -18.12 -10.99 5.73
CA LEU A 23 -17.61 -9.65 5.45
C LEU A 23 -18.75 -8.64 5.24
N GLU A 24 -19.78 -8.99 4.48
CA GLU A 24 -20.99 -8.17 4.33
C GLU A 24 -21.66 -7.90 5.68
N ARG A 25 -21.75 -8.91 6.55
CA ARG A 25 -22.30 -8.76 7.91
C ARG A 25 -21.49 -7.78 8.75
N ILE A 26 -20.15 -7.83 8.66
CA ILE A 26 -19.26 -6.88 9.35
C ILE A 26 -19.44 -5.47 8.79
N GLN A 27 -19.44 -5.33 7.45
CA GLN A 27 -19.66 -4.05 6.78
C GLN A 27 -20.97 -3.41 7.22
N ARG A 28 -22.06 -4.19 7.22
CA ARG A 28 -23.36 -3.69 7.66
C ARG A 28 -23.36 -3.27 9.14
N ARG A 29 -22.82 -4.11 10.03
CA ARG A 29 -22.88 -3.91 11.50
C ARG A 29 -21.91 -2.85 12.03
N TYR A 30 -20.83 -2.53 11.33
CA TYR A 30 -19.81 -1.60 11.81
C TYR A 30 -19.66 -0.36 10.93
N PHE A 31 -20.12 -0.40 9.67
CA PHE A 31 -19.87 0.65 8.69
C PHE A 31 -21.11 1.22 8.01
N ASP A 32 -22.13 0.41 7.70
CA ASP A 32 -23.24 0.89 6.88
C ASP A 32 -24.46 1.32 7.70
N ASP A 33 -24.74 0.66 8.84
CA ASP A 33 -25.88 0.96 9.71
C ASP A 33 -25.50 1.99 10.81
N PRO A 34 -25.99 3.25 10.75
CA PRO A 34 -25.68 4.29 11.75
C PRO A 34 -26.16 3.96 13.16
N ASP A 35 -27.23 3.18 13.29
CA ASP A 35 -27.85 2.83 14.56
C ASP A 35 -27.26 1.57 15.19
N SER A 36 -26.34 0.92 14.49
CA SER A 36 -25.66 -0.26 15.01
C SER A 36 -24.68 0.12 16.16
N PRO A 37 -24.56 -0.73 17.19
CA PRO A 37 -23.61 -0.50 18.28
C PRO A 37 -22.15 -0.55 17.78
N GLY A 38 -21.87 -1.32 16.72
CA GLY A 38 -20.56 -1.37 16.08
C GLY A 38 -20.19 -0.05 15.41
N ARG A 39 -21.14 0.55 14.67
CA ARG A 39 -20.94 1.86 14.04
C ARG A 39 -20.72 2.97 15.05
N ARG A 40 -21.57 3.08 16.08
CA ARG A 40 -21.37 4.09 17.14
C ARG A 40 -20.00 3.95 17.82
N ALA A 41 -19.56 2.73 18.06
CA ALA A 41 -18.24 2.49 18.65
C ALA A 41 -17.09 2.87 17.70
N LEU A 42 -17.22 2.57 16.41
CA LEU A 42 -16.26 2.98 15.38
C LEU A 42 -16.15 4.50 15.32
N ASP A 43 -17.28 5.19 15.21
CA ASP A 43 -17.32 6.65 15.09
C ASP A 43 -16.76 7.34 16.33
N ALA A 44 -17.07 6.81 17.53
CA ALA A 44 -16.49 7.29 18.78
C ALA A 44 -14.96 7.11 18.80
N ALA A 45 -14.45 5.95 18.36
CA ALA A 45 -13.02 5.69 18.33
C ALA A 45 -12.27 6.56 17.32
N LEU A 46 -12.81 6.74 16.11
CA LEU A 46 -12.24 7.63 15.09
C LEU A 46 -12.32 9.10 15.53
N GLY A 47 -13.44 9.51 16.13
CA GLY A 47 -13.62 10.84 16.71
C GLY A 47 -12.58 11.14 17.80
N GLN A 48 -12.29 10.17 18.68
CA GLN A 48 -11.22 10.32 19.69
C GLN A 48 -9.83 10.52 19.08
N ILE A 49 -9.52 9.85 17.96
CA ILE A 49 -8.25 10.02 17.25
C ILE A 49 -8.12 11.47 16.74
N VAL A 50 -9.19 12.00 16.12
CA VAL A 50 -9.24 13.37 15.60
C VAL A 50 -9.22 14.40 16.74
N GLU A 51 -9.97 14.16 17.83
CA GLU A 51 -10.03 15.06 18.98
C GLU A 51 -8.68 15.15 19.71
N SER A 52 -7.93 14.04 19.77
CA SER A 52 -6.55 14.04 20.31
C SER A 52 -5.62 14.98 19.53
N HIS A 53 -5.97 15.34 18.30
CA HIS A 53 -5.23 16.26 17.44
C HIS A 53 -5.95 17.62 17.26
N ALA A 54 -7.01 17.90 18.02
CA ALA A 54 -7.84 19.09 17.85
C ALA A 54 -7.04 20.39 17.92
N ALA A 55 -6.06 20.48 18.83
CA ALA A 55 -5.18 21.65 18.96
C ALA A 55 -4.33 21.89 17.70
N ALA A 56 -3.76 20.82 17.12
CA ALA A 56 -2.98 20.90 15.89
C ALA A 56 -3.86 21.26 14.68
N ILE A 57 -5.07 20.71 14.61
CA ILE A 57 -6.06 21.00 13.56
C ILE A 57 -6.50 22.47 13.62
N ILE A 58 -6.70 23.02 14.83
CA ILE A 58 -7.04 24.44 15.03
C ILE A 58 -5.85 25.34 14.63
N ALA A 59 -4.63 24.99 15.07
CA ALA A 59 -3.42 25.74 14.71
C ALA A 59 -3.18 25.76 13.19
N ALA A 60 -3.52 24.66 12.51
CA ALA A 60 -3.48 24.52 11.05
C ALA A 60 -4.61 25.26 10.30
N GLN A 61 -5.51 25.96 11.01
CA GLN A 61 -6.66 26.67 10.45
C GLN A 61 -7.57 25.80 9.56
N MET A 62 -7.72 24.51 9.90
CA MET A 62 -8.58 23.60 9.16
C MET A 62 -10.06 23.86 9.49
N ALA A 63 -10.91 23.82 8.46
CA ALA A 63 -12.35 24.00 8.62
C ALA A 63 -12.96 22.89 9.48
N ARG A 64 -14.11 23.16 10.12
CA ARG A 64 -14.81 22.16 10.93
C ARG A 64 -15.27 20.97 10.09
N GLU A 65 -15.72 21.23 8.87
CA GLU A 65 -16.10 20.25 7.85
C GLU A 65 -14.98 19.25 7.58
N THR A 66 -13.72 19.69 7.62
CA THR A 66 -12.55 18.83 7.39
C THR A 66 -12.39 17.75 8.46
N ARG A 67 -12.89 17.97 9.69
CA ARG A 67 -12.86 16.92 10.74
C ARG A 67 -13.82 15.78 10.40
N ASP A 68 -15.01 16.14 9.94
CA ASP A 68 -16.04 15.16 9.56
C ASP A 68 -15.59 14.41 8.30
N ASP A 69 -14.97 15.11 7.35
CA ASP A 69 -14.34 14.50 6.17
C ASP A 69 -13.26 13.49 6.56
N LEU A 70 -12.38 13.83 7.53
CA LEU A 70 -11.34 12.92 8.00
C LEU A 70 -11.91 11.65 8.62
N VAL A 71 -12.92 11.78 9.50
CA VAL A 71 -13.58 10.62 10.10
C VAL A 71 -14.21 9.75 9.02
N ASP A 72 -14.88 10.36 8.04
CA ASP A 72 -15.53 9.63 6.98
C ASP A 72 -14.52 8.93 6.05
N VAL A 73 -13.43 9.60 5.69
CA VAL A 73 -12.31 9.03 4.95
C VAL A 73 -11.72 7.82 5.68
N MET A 74 -11.36 7.97 6.96
CA MET A 74 -10.79 6.88 7.78
C MET A 74 -11.71 5.67 7.87
N ARG A 75 -13.00 5.92 8.09
CA ARG A 75 -14.06 4.91 8.14
C ARG A 75 -14.20 4.15 6.81
N ARG A 76 -14.23 4.85 5.67
CA ARG A 76 -14.31 4.23 4.35
C ARG A 76 -13.14 3.28 4.10
N PHE A 77 -11.95 3.60 4.60
CA PHE A 77 -10.76 2.75 4.48
C PHE A 77 -10.77 1.52 5.39
N LEU A 78 -11.35 1.63 6.58
CA LEU A 78 -11.53 0.48 7.46
C LEU A 78 -12.61 -0.49 6.96
N ARG A 79 -13.56 -0.01 6.14
CA ARG A 79 -14.65 -0.83 5.55
C ARG A 79 -14.16 -1.86 4.52
N VAL A 80 -12.98 -1.66 3.93
CA VAL A 80 -12.50 -2.46 2.79
C VAL A 80 -12.34 -3.92 3.16
N SER A 81 -12.83 -4.81 2.29
CA SER A 81 -12.77 -6.25 2.50
C SER A 81 -11.34 -6.73 2.82
N THR A 82 -10.31 -6.20 2.16
CA THR A 82 -8.91 -6.54 2.47
C THR A 82 -8.46 -6.08 3.84
N THR A 83 -8.85 -4.88 4.28
CA THR A 83 -8.59 -4.37 5.63
C THR A 83 -9.32 -5.20 6.69
N LEU A 84 -10.60 -5.51 6.47
CA LEU A 84 -11.39 -6.35 7.37
C LEU A 84 -10.77 -7.75 7.51
N VAL A 85 -10.41 -8.34 6.37
CA VAL A 85 -9.75 -9.64 6.31
C VAL A 85 -8.38 -9.64 6.97
N ARG A 86 -7.65 -8.52 7.02
CA ARG A 86 -6.32 -8.44 7.65
C ARG A 86 -6.37 -8.12 9.13
N CYS A 87 -7.19 -7.15 9.52
CA CYS A 87 -7.09 -6.52 10.85
C CYS A 87 -8.27 -6.86 11.78
N PHE A 88 -9.43 -7.22 11.24
CA PHE A 88 -10.62 -7.42 12.06
C PHE A 88 -10.53 -8.77 12.81
N PRO A 89 -10.99 -8.85 14.08
CA PRO A 89 -11.02 -10.09 14.86
C PRO A 89 -12.19 -10.99 14.44
N ILE A 90 -12.13 -11.51 13.21
CA ILE A 90 -13.23 -12.24 12.57
C ILE A 90 -13.63 -13.49 13.37
N ALA A 91 -12.67 -14.22 13.95
CA ALA A 91 -12.92 -15.47 14.68
C ALA A 91 -13.63 -15.27 16.03
N GLU A 92 -13.42 -14.13 16.69
CA GLU A 92 -13.94 -13.84 18.03
C GLU A 92 -15.15 -12.88 17.99
N LEU A 93 -15.64 -12.53 16.80
CA LEU A 93 -16.60 -11.45 16.60
C LEU A 93 -17.90 -11.62 17.40
N ASP A 94 -18.36 -12.84 17.56
CA ASP A 94 -19.59 -13.17 18.30
C ASP A 94 -19.34 -13.26 19.82
N SER A 95 -18.08 -13.25 20.27
CA SER A 95 -17.66 -13.40 21.67
C SER A 95 -17.22 -12.08 22.34
N ILE A 96 -16.93 -11.04 21.56
CA ILE A 96 -16.41 -9.75 22.07
C ILE A 96 -17.43 -8.63 21.92
N ALA A 97 -17.34 -7.61 22.77
CA ALA A 97 -18.17 -6.42 22.63
C ALA A 97 -17.82 -5.67 21.32
N PRO A 98 -18.79 -5.00 20.66
CA PRO A 98 -18.52 -4.25 19.44
C PRO A 98 -17.43 -3.19 19.60
N ALA A 99 -17.35 -2.53 20.75
CA ALA A 99 -16.30 -1.56 21.05
C ALA A 99 -14.91 -2.21 21.09
N ASP A 100 -14.78 -3.37 21.73
CA ASP A 100 -13.51 -4.09 21.82
C ASP A 100 -13.05 -4.58 20.44
N ALA A 101 -13.99 -4.99 19.58
CA ALA A 101 -13.68 -5.37 18.19
C ALA A 101 -13.05 -4.21 17.41
N VAL A 102 -13.59 -2.99 17.58
CA VAL A 102 -13.07 -1.77 16.95
C VAL A 102 -11.68 -1.44 17.48
N VAL A 103 -11.48 -1.43 18.80
CA VAL A 103 -10.19 -1.13 19.43
C VAL A 103 -9.13 -2.12 18.96
N ARG A 104 -9.42 -3.43 19.00
CA ARG A 104 -8.51 -4.46 18.50
C ARG A 104 -8.18 -4.28 17.03
N THR A 105 -9.13 -3.85 16.21
CA THR A 105 -8.89 -3.59 14.78
C THR A 105 -7.95 -2.40 14.58
N LEU A 106 -8.16 -1.31 15.33
CA LEU A 106 -7.33 -0.11 15.23
C LEU A 106 -5.92 -0.31 15.76
N ASP A 107 -5.77 -1.17 16.77
CA ASP A 107 -4.50 -1.47 17.44
C ASP A 107 -3.80 -2.71 16.87
N HIS A 108 -4.42 -3.41 15.90
CA HIS A 108 -3.79 -4.51 15.18
C HIS A 108 -2.64 -3.98 14.31
N ALA A 109 -1.42 -4.38 14.64
CA ALA A 109 -0.25 -4.12 13.82
C ALA A 109 -0.25 -5.08 12.62
N ASP A 110 -0.13 -4.52 11.42
CA ASP A 110 0.01 -5.32 10.19
C ASP A 110 1.47 -5.79 9.98
N ALA A 111 1.80 -6.27 8.78
CA ALA A 111 3.15 -6.72 8.45
C ALA A 111 4.22 -5.60 8.49
N SER A 112 3.82 -4.31 8.48
CA SER A 112 4.77 -3.19 8.69
C SER A 112 5.06 -2.93 10.17
N ALA A 113 4.41 -3.68 11.07
CA ALA A 113 4.40 -3.47 12.52
C ALA A 113 3.75 -2.14 12.96
N VAL A 114 2.99 -1.50 12.08
CA VAL A 114 2.29 -0.24 12.35
C VAL A 114 0.79 -0.51 12.44
N SER A 115 0.15 0.01 13.47
CA SER A 115 -1.31 -0.12 13.63
C SER A 115 -2.06 0.95 12.85
N TRP A 116 -3.33 0.71 12.52
CA TRP A 116 -4.18 1.72 11.89
C TRP A 116 -4.25 3.01 12.70
N ARG A 117 -4.29 2.90 14.04
CA ARG A 117 -4.22 4.07 14.92
C ARG A 117 -2.97 4.91 14.66
N GLN A 118 -1.80 4.27 14.56
CA GLN A 118 -0.54 4.96 14.28
C GLN A 118 -0.52 5.57 12.88
N LYS A 119 -1.06 4.86 11.87
CA LYS A 119 -1.18 5.37 10.49
C LYS A 119 -2.04 6.63 10.43
N PHE A 120 -3.21 6.62 11.08
CA PHE A 120 -4.10 7.78 11.14
C PHE A 120 -3.47 8.95 11.90
N PHE A 121 -2.79 8.69 13.02
CA PHE A 121 -2.05 9.74 13.72
C PHE A 121 -0.95 10.35 12.86
N GLY A 122 -0.16 9.53 12.17
CA GLY A 122 0.87 10.00 11.24
C GLY A 122 0.29 10.86 10.12
N PHE A 123 -0.87 10.48 9.59
CA PHE A 123 -1.55 11.22 8.53
C PHE A 123 -2.17 12.55 9.02
N ILE A 124 -2.81 12.58 10.18
CA ILE A 124 -3.35 13.84 10.74
C ILE A 124 -2.19 14.79 11.03
N LYS A 125 -1.12 14.30 11.66
CA LYS A 125 0.09 15.09 11.92
C LYS A 125 0.70 15.63 10.63
N PHE A 126 0.71 14.83 9.56
CA PHE A 126 1.14 15.28 8.24
C PHE A 126 0.31 16.46 7.73
N LEU A 127 -1.02 16.33 7.75
CA LEU A 127 -1.90 17.38 7.25
C LEU A 127 -1.75 18.68 8.07
N THR A 128 -1.51 18.58 9.37
CA THR A 128 -1.41 19.75 10.25
C THR A 128 -0.04 20.42 10.23
N GLU A 129 1.06 19.64 10.24
CA GLU A 129 2.43 20.16 10.41
C GLU A 129 3.29 20.09 9.14
N GLY A 130 2.96 19.18 8.22
CA GLY A 130 3.82 18.84 7.09
C GLY A 130 3.30 19.22 5.71
N CYS A 131 2.15 19.90 5.63
CA CYS A 131 1.52 20.37 4.40
C CYS A 131 1.26 21.88 4.43
N SER A 132 1.43 22.53 3.30
CA SER A 132 0.81 23.83 3.03
C SER A 132 -0.72 23.71 2.91
N SER A 133 -1.43 24.83 3.03
CA SER A 133 -2.90 24.86 2.93
C SER A 133 -3.43 24.34 1.59
N GLU A 134 -2.69 24.56 0.49
CA GLU A 134 -3.08 24.09 -0.84
C GLU A 134 -2.80 22.60 -1.03
N GLU A 135 -1.65 22.09 -0.57
CA GLU A 135 -1.35 20.66 -0.60
C GLU A 135 -2.34 19.86 0.23
N ARG A 136 -2.73 20.38 1.40
CA ARG A 136 -3.71 19.74 2.28
C ARG A 136 -5.03 19.49 1.56
N LYS A 137 -5.53 20.48 0.81
CA LYS A 137 -6.75 20.33 0.01
C LYS A 137 -6.61 19.22 -1.02
N LEU A 138 -5.48 19.17 -1.72
CA LEU A 138 -5.22 18.14 -2.74
C LEU A 138 -5.14 16.72 -2.16
N TYR A 139 -4.57 16.56 -0.97
CA TYR A 139 -4.52 15.25 -0.28
C TYR A 139 -5.89 14.82 0.23
N LEU A 140 -6.67 15.76 0.79
CA LEU A 140 -8.04 15.48 1.24
C LEU A 140 -8.97 15.18 0.06
N GLU A 141 -8.85 15.92 -1.04
CA GLU A 141 -9.56 15.65 -2.28
C GLU A 141 -9.20 14.26 -2.79
N ALA A 142 -7.91 13.92 -2.90
CA ALA A 142 -7.48 12.59 -3.32
C ALA A 142 -8.04 11.49 -2.41
N ALA A 143 -7.96 11.66 -1.09
CA ALA A 143 -8.47 10.69 -0.12
C ALA A 143 -10.00 10.56 -0.13
N SER A 144 -10.72 11.66 -0.40
CA SER A 144 -12.19 11.68 -0.46
C SER A 144 -12.76 11.11 -1.75
N VAL A 145 -11.99 11.17 -2.85
CA VAL A 145 -12.36 10.62 -4.15
C VAL A 145 -12.11 9.11 -4.22
N THR A 146 -11.13 8.60 -3.47
CA THR A 146 -10.79 7.18 -3.42
C THR A 146 -11.94 6.33 -2.85
N ARG A 147 -12.69 5.65 -3.72
CA ARG A 147 -13.54 4.50 -3.33
C ARG A 147 -12.70 3.22 -3.44
N THR A 148 -12.95 2.28 -2.56
CA THR A 148 -12.15 1.06 -2.40
C THR A 148 -12.75 -0.05 -3.25
N GLY A 149 -12.18 -0.25 -4.44
CA GLY A 149 -12.56 -1.32 -5.36
C GLY A 149 -11.85 -2.63 -5.05
N GLY A 150 -12.39 -3.75 -5.56
CA GLY A 150 -11.67 -5.03 -5.58
C GLY A 150 -10.36 -4.94 -6.37
N ILE A 151 -9.55 -6.00 -6.30
CA ILE A 151 -8.36 -6.15 -7.15
C ILE A 151 -8.85 -6.22 -8.61
N ARG A 152 -8.55 -5.20 -9.41
CA ARG A 152 -8.77 -5.18 -10.86
C ARG A 152 -7.40 -5.09 -11.54
N VAL A 153 -7.14 -5.99 -12.48
CA VAL A 153 -5.90 -6.07 -13.27
C VAL A 153 -6.21 -5.83 -14.76
N ASP A 154 -7.37 -5.25 -15.07
CA ASP A 154 -7.78 -4.99 -16.45
C ASP A 154 -7.41 -3.54 -16.83
N ASP A 155 -6.73 -3.41 -17.97
CA ASP A 155 -6.39 -2.15 -18.65
C ASP A 155 -7.62 -1.47 -19.28
N GLU A 156 -8.80 -2.08 -19.21
CA GLU A 156 -10.03 -1.53 -19.73
C GLU A 156 -10.57 -0.43 -18.80
N ASP A 157 -10.36 0.80 -19.25
CA ASP A 157 -10.95 2.03 -18.73
C ASP A 157 -12.47 1.90 -18.62
N GLU A 158 -12.96 1.44 -17.47
CA GLU A 158 -14.24 1.89 -16.96
C GLU A 158 -13.98 2.90 -15.85
N ASP A 159 -13.84 4.15 -16.27
CA ASP A 159 -14.23 5.33 -15.50
C ASP A 159 -15.76 5.25 -15.25
N THR A 160 -16.23 4.19 -14.59
CA THR A 160 -17.60 4.08 -14.07
C THR A 160 -17.69 4.98 -12.84
N GLY A 161 -17.50 6.28 -13.07
CA GLY A 161 -18.04 7.28 -12.18
C GLY A 161 -19.55 7.03 -12.10
N ASP A 162 -20.05 6.76 -10.89
CA ASP A 162 -21.49 6.92 -10.66
C ASP A 162 -21.87 8.40 -10.86
N GLU A 163 -23.17 8.71 -10.88
CA GLU A 163 -23.71 10.08 -11.03
C GLU A 163 -23.07 11.15 -10.10
N SER A 164 -22.29 10.74 -9.09
CA SER A 164 -21.53 11.60 -8.16
C SER A 164 -20.08 11.90 -8.58
N GLY A 165 -19.54 11.36 -9.69
CA GLY A 165 -18.19 11.66 -10.17
C GLY A 165 -17.03 11.07 -9.32
N ARG A 166 -17.27 9.95 -8.63
CA ARG A 166 -16.31 9.31 -7.70
C ARG A 166 -15.59 8.12 -8.36
N ILE A 167 -14.27 7.97 -8.13
CA ILE A 167 -13.41 6.96 -8.78
C ILE A 167 -13.13 5.79 -7.83
N THR A 168 -13.29 4.55 -8.30
CA THR A 168 -12.84 3.34 -7.60
C THR A 168 -11.36 3.08 -7.82
N LEU A 169 -10.53 3.19 -6.77
CA LEU A 169 -9.15 2.70 -6.79
C LEU A 169 -9.12 1.25 -6.31
N ALA A 170 -8.59 0.39 -7.16
CA ALA A 170 -8.19 -0.97 -6.79
C ALA A 170 -6.95 -0.93 -5.89
N ASN A 171 -6.72 -1.99 -5.10
CA ASN A 171 -5.52 -2.12 -4.27
C ASN A 171 -4.21 -2.03 -5.06
N VAL A 172 -4.25 -2.45 -6.32
CA VAL A 172 -3.16 -2.30 -7.29
C VAL A 172 -3.59 -1.24 -8.30
N GLN A 173 -2.71 -0.29 -8.57
CA GLN A 173 -2.91 0.72 -9.62
C GLN A 173 -1.71 0.74 -10.56
N VAL A 174 -1.98 1.04 -11.82
CA VAL A 174 -0.96 1.13 -12.87
C VAL A 174 -0.87 2.57 -13.36
N ALA A 175 0.35 3.09 -13.48
CA ALA A 175 0.64 4.40 -14.03
C ALA A 175 1.70 4.30 -15.15
N THR A 176 1.24 4.41 -16.40
CA THR A 176 2.08 4.36 -17.60
C THR A 176 2.20 5.73 -18.28
N GLY A 177 2.92 5.79 -19.41
CA GLY A 177 2.97 6.98 -20.25
C GLY A 177 1.64 7.38 -20.86
N GLU A 178 0.74 6.41 -21.02
CA GLU A 178 -0.58 6.58 -21.61
C GLU A 178 -1.60 7.14 -20.60
N THR A 179 -1.35 6.94 -19.30
CA THR A 179 -2.21 7.49 -18.24
C THR A 179 -2.19 9.02 -18.26
N GLN A 180 -3.35 9.68 -18.28
CA GLN A 180 -3.43 11.15 -18.30
C GLN A 180 -2.68 11.83 -17.13
N ARG A 181 -2.07 12.99 -17.39
CA ARG A 181 -1.20 13.70 -16.43
C ARG A 181 -1.90 13.99 -15.09
N ASP A 182 -3.15 14.42 -15.13
CA ASP A 182 -3.93 14.74 -13.91
C ASP A 182 -4.32 13.48 -13.13
N ARG A 183 -4.56 12.36 -13.82
CA ARG A 183 -4.81 11.06 -13.19
C ARG A 183 -3.55 10.54 -12.52
N ARG A 184 -2.38 10.63 -13.18
CA ARG A 184 -1.08 10.28 -12.58
C ARG A 184 -0.80 11.10 -11.33
N ALA A 185 -1.02 12.41 -11.37
CA ALA A 185 -0.83 13.29 -10.22
C ALA A 185 -1.76 12.93 -9.04
N ARG A 186 -3.02 12.56 -9.33
CA ARG A 186 -3.97 12.08 -8.30
C ARG A 186 -3.55 10.73 -7.71
N LEU A 187 -3.16 9.77 -8.54
CA LEU A 187 -2.68 8.45 -8.08
C LEU A 187 -1.44 8.57 -7.18
N MET A 188 -0.48 9.42 -7.55
CA MET A 188 0.70 9.70 -6.71
C MET A 188 0.33 10.30 -5.36
N ARG A 189 -0.62 11.24 -5.34
CA ARG A 189 -1.08 11.84 -4.08
C ARG A 189 -1.78 10.81 -3.21
N ALA A 190 -2.65 9.98 -3.80
CA ALA A 190 -3.31 8.89 -3.09
C ALA A 190 -2.30 7.89 -2.50
N PHE A 191 -1.28 7.49 -3.28
CA PHE A 191 -0.22 6.58 -2.79
C PHE A 191 0.66 7.19 -1.68
N ASN A 192 0.74 8.53 -1.60
CA ASN A 192 1.40 9.24 -0.50
C ASN A 192 0.47 9.53 0.68
N THR A 193 -0.60 8.76 0.83
CA THR A 193 -1.42 8.72 2.04
C THR A 193 -1.29 7.32 2.66
N PRO A 194 -1.66 7.09 3.93
CA PRO A 194 -1.69 5.73 4.49
C PRO A 194 -2.83 4.87 3.90
N PHE A 195 -3.36 5.28 2.76
CA PHE A 195 -4.55 4.74 2.14
C PHE A 195 -4.22 4.12 0.78
N PHE A 196 -5.21 3.51 0.15
CA PHE A 196 -5.03 2.85 -1.15
C PHE A 196 -4.59 3.83 -2.24
N PRO A 197 -3.83 3.34 -3.25
CA PRO A 197 -3.47 1.93 -3.49
C PRO A 197 -2.35 1.39 -2.57
N ASP A 198 -2.40 0.08 -2.28
CA ASP A 198 -1.32 -0.63 -1.55
C ASP A 198 -0.10 -0.85 -2.46
N ILE A 199 -0.35 -1.04 -3.76
CA ILE A 199 0.67 -1.31 -4.77
C ILE A 199 0.48 -0.34 -5.93
N LEU A 200 1.52 0.41 -6.26
CA LEU A 200 1.58 1.24 -7.45
C LEU A 200 2.62 0.68 -8.41
N VAL A 201 2.17 0.21 -9.57
CA VAL A 201 3.04 -0.22 -10.67
C VAL A 201 3.23 0.96 -11.60
N CYS A 202 4.47 1.41 -11.79
CA CYS A 202 4.74 2.56 -12.63
C CYS A 202 5.88 2.30 -13.63
N SER A 203 5.72 2.85 -14.84
CA SER A 203 6.79 2.91 -15.84
C SER A 203 7.73 4.10 -15.60
N GLN A 204 8.73 4.28 -16.49
CA GLN A 204 9.68 5.41 -16.44
C GLN A 204 9.04 6.81 -16.46
N VAL A 205 7.75 6.93 -16.79
CA VAL A 205 7.00 8.20 -16.80
C VAL A 205 6.89 8.81 -15.39
N MET A 206 7.14 8.02 -14.35
CA MET A 206 7.22 8.44 -12.95
C MET A 206 8.61 8.92 -12.52
N GLY A 207 9.58 8.97 -13.43
CA GLY A 207 10.99 9.26 -13.15
C GLY A 207 11.35 10.73 -12.88
N GLU A 208 10.46 11.70 -13.11
CA GLU A 208 10.73 13.14 -12.93
C GLU A 208 9.75 13.82 -11.97
N GLY A 209 10.28 14.44 -10.90
CA GLY A 209 9.53 15.40 -10.07
C GLY A 209 8.53 14.81 -9.07
N VAL A 210 8.57 13.50 -8.81
CA VAL A 210 7.63 12.81 -7.91
C VAL A 210 8.32 12.39 -6.61
N ASP A 211 7.68 12.67 -5.48
CA ASP A 211 8.03 12.17 -4.15
C ASP A 211 7.07 11.05 -3.77
N LEU A 212 7.53 9.81 -3.60
CA LEU A 212 6.69 8.66 -3.16
C LEU A 212 7.06 8.17 -1.75
N GLN A 213 7.81 8.97 -1.01
CA GLN A 213 8.66 8.51 0.11
C GLN A 213 7.92 8.31 1.42
N ARG A 214 6.70 8.84 1.53
CA ARG A 214 6.06 9.06 2.83
C ARG A 214 5.31 7.83 3.35
N PHE A 215 4.70 7.07 2.45
CA PHE A 215 3.99 5.84 2.79
C PHE A 215 4.47 4.64 1.95
N CYS A 216 5.58 4.79 1.23
CA CYS A 216 6.25 3.68 0.53
C CYS A 216 7.50 3.26 1.29
N ARG A 217 7.53 2.00 1.74
CA ARG A 217 8.71 1.37 2.34
C ARG A 217 9.40 0.38 1.41
N HIS A 218 8.67 -0.21 0.47
CA HIS A 218 9.18 -1.30 -0.36
C HIS A 218 9.19 -0.86 -1.81
N VAL A 219 10.36 -0.90 -2.44
CA VAL A 219 10.54 -0.58 -3.86
C VAL A 219 11.00 -1.85 -4.56
N ILE A 220 10.25 -2.31 -5.55
CA ILE A 220 10.61 -3.48 -6.35
C ILE A 220 10.92 -2.98 -7.75
N HIS A 221 12.19 -3.08 -8.16
CA HIS A 221 12.58 -2.82 -9.54
C HIS A 221 12.34 -4.09 -10.35
N HIS A 222 11.22 -4.12 -11.08
CA HIS A 222 10.90 -5.25 -11.95
C HIS A 222 11.89 -5.41 -13.09
N ASP A 223 12.36 -4.30 -13.67
CA ASP A 223 13.43 -4.29 -14.65
C ASP A 223 14.77 -3.95 -13.98
N LEU A 224 15.81 -4.69 -14.38
CA LEU A 224 17.18 -4.38 -14.02
C LEU A 224 17.81 -3.55 -15.13
N ASP A 225 18.43 -2.42 -14.79
CA ASP A 225 19.21 -1.63 -15.75
C ASP A 225 20.69 -2.03 -15.67
N TRP A 226 21.41 -1.99 -16.78
CA TRP A 226 22.86 -2.23 -16.82
C TRP A 226 23.67 -1.08 -16.20
N ASN A 227 23.04 0.09 -16.05
CA ASN A 227 23.64 1.27 -15.45
C ASN A 227 23.17 1.45 -14.00
N PRO A 228 24.06 1.29 -13.00
CA PRO A 228 23.70 1.46 -11.59
C PRO A 228 23.17 2.87 -11.29
N SER A 229 23.65 3.90 -11.99
CA SER A 229 23.16 5.27 -11.81
C SER A 229 21.68 5.41 -12.17
N THR A 230 21.16 4.61 -13.10
CA THR A 230 19.73 4.64 -13.42
C THR A 230 18.91 4.10 -12.25
N ILE A 231 19.35 2.98 -11.64
CA ILE A 231 18.67 2.39 -10.47
C ILE A 231 18.77 3.32 -9.27
N GLU A 232 19.95 3.90 -9.03
CA GLU A 232 20.15 4.90 -7.98
C GLU A 232 19.23 6.11 -8.16
N GLN A 233 19.10 6.64 -9.39
CA GLN A 233 18.18 7.73 -9.65
C GLN A 233 16.72 7.35 -9.44
N ARG A 234 16.30 6.13 -9.81
CA ARG A 234 14.94 5.62 -9.57
C ARG A 234 14.67 5.45 -8.08
N THR A 235 15.62 4.87 -7.34
CA THR A 235 15.53 4.65 -5.89
C THR A 235 15.59 5.96 -5.11
N GLY A 236 16.44 6.90 -5.50
CA GLY A 236 16.57 8.24 -4.89
C GLY A 236 15.33 9.13 -5.05
N ARG A 237 14.32 8.70 -5.81
CA ARG A 237 12.97 9.31 -5.80
C ARG A 237 12.14 8.85 -4.61
N VAL A 238 12.41 7.66 -4.08
CA VAL A 238 11.77 7.11 -2.87
C VAL A 238 12.61 7.42 -1.63
N ASP A 239 13.94 7.47 -1.75
CA ASP A 239 14.86 7.82 -0.68
C ASP A 239 15.45 9.22 -0.89
N ARG A 240 14.84 10.26 -0.31
CA ARG A 240 15.46 11.58 -0.12
C ARG A 240 15.68 11.80 1.37
N LEU A 241 16.70 12.61 1.66
CA LEU A 241 17.08 13.07 3.00
C LEU A 241 15.86 13.30 3.90
N GLY A 242 15.68 12.39 4.86
CA GLY A 242 14.65 12.50 5.90
C GLY A 242 13.80 11.26 6.15
N CYS A 243 13.97 10.16 5.41
CA CYS A 243 13.30 8.85 5.60
C CYS A 243 11.94 8.96 6.29
N LYS A 244 10.96 9.54 5.59
CA LYS A 244 9.60 9.75 6.13
C LYS A 244 8.67 8.56 5.90
N ALA A 245 9.18 7.42 5.43
CA ALA A 245 8.43 6.17 5.39
C ALA A 245 7.93 5.86 6.81
N GLU A 246 6.68 5.40 6.93
CA GLU A 246 5.96 5.17 8.19
C GLU A 246 6.89 4.86 9.39
N GLY A 247 7.02 5.82 10.31
CA GLY A 247 7.81 5.64 11.55
C GLY A 247 9.33 5.77 11.41
N CYS A 248 9.85 6.42 10.36
CA CYS A 248 11.30 6.54 10.09
C CYS A 248 11.98 5.18 9.86
N GLN A 249 11.25 4.26 9.21
CA GLN A 249 11.79 2.95 8.87
C GLN A 249 12.68 3.02 7.61
N PRO A 250 13.69 2.13 7.48
CA PRO A 250 14.51 2.05 6.28
C PRO A 250 13.67 1.60 5.08
N ILE A 251 13.95 2.20 3.92
CA ILE A 251 13.35 1.79 2.65
C ILE A 251 14.06 0.50 2.18
N ALA A 252 13.28 -0.53 1.89
CA ALA A 252 13.77 -1.80 1.36
C ALA A 252 13.65 -1.79 -0.17
N VAL A 253 14.77 -1.97 -0.85
CA VAL A 253 14.86 -2.03 -2.31
C VAL A 253 15.10 -3.48 -2.72
N PHE A 254 14.25 -3.99 -3.61
CA PHE A 254 14.33 -5.34 -4.13
C PHE A 254 14.69 -5.32 -5.62
N LEU A 255 15.67 -6.14 -5.97
CA LEU A 255 16.16 -6.35 -7.33
C LEU A 255 15.97 -7.83 -7.70
N PRO A 256 14.72 -8.27 -7.96
CA PRO A 256 14.47 -9.64 -8.38
C PRO A 256 15.16 -9.93 -9.71
N TYR A 257 15.77 -11.11 -9.82
CA TYR A 257 16.31 -11.65 -11.07
C TYR A 257 16.06 -13.16 -11.12
N LEU A 258 16.01 -13.72 -12.33
CA LEU A 258 15.91 -15.16 -12.52
C LEU A 258 17.30 -15.80 -12.44
N ALA A 259 17.46 -16.75 -11.51
CA ALA A 259 18.71 -17.49 -11.34
C ALA A 259 18.98 -18.40 -12.55
N GLY A 260 20.24 -18.48 -12.98
CA GLY A 260 20.68 -19.27 -14.12
C GLY A 260 20.37 -18.64 -15.49
N THR A 261 19.83 -17.42 -15.54
CA THR A 261 19.48 -16.73 -16.80
C THR A 261 20.39 -15.53 -17.08
N ALA A 262 20.11 -14.83 -18.19
CA ALA A 262 20.78 -13.57 -18.51
C ALA A 262 20.60 -12.50 -17.42
N ASP A 263 19.51 -12.56 -16.65
CA ASP A 263 19.19 -11.60 -15.59
C ASP A 263 20.22 -11.67 -14.45
N GLU A 264 20.61 -12.89 -14.05
CA GLU A 264 21.66 -13.08 -13.04
C GLU A 264 23.00 -12.49 -13.52
N ARG A 265 23.36 -12.72 -14.78
CA ARG A 265 24.58 -12.12 -15.36
C ARG A 265 24.49 -10.60 -15.35
N GLN A 266 23.34 -10.05 -15.70
CA GLN A 266 23.11 -8.60 -15.70
C GLN A 266 23.21 -8.03 -14.28
N TYR A 267 22.62 -8.68 -13.28
CA TYR A 267 22.73 -8.31 -11.88
C TYR A 267 24.16 -8.28 -11.37
N ARG A 268 24.95 -9.31 -11.70
CA ARG A 268 26.37 -9.35 -11.33
C ARG A 268 27.15 -8.19 -11.94
N VAL A 269 26.98 -7.96 -13.24
CA VAL A 269 27.69 -6.86 -13.94
C VAL A 269 27.28 -5.49 -13.39
N MET A 270 25.99 -5.28 -13.13
CA MET A 270 25.48 -4.05 -12.54
C MET A 270 26.05 -3.84 -11.13
N SER A 271 26.05 -4.87 -10.29
CA SER A 271 26.56 -4.82 -8.91
C SER A 271 28.06 -4.52 -8.87
N ASP A 272 28.83 -5.16 -9.76
CA ASP A 272 30.26 -4.90 -9.91
C ASP A 272 30.51 -3.43 -10.29
N ARG A 273 29.72 -2.88 -11.23
CA ARG A 273 29.84 -1.47 -11.66
C ARG A 273 29.49 -0.50 -10.55
N GLU A 274 28.43 -0.77 -9.78
CA GLU A 274 28.04 0.03 -8.61
C GLU A 274 29.18 0.08 -7.59
N MET A 275 29.77 -1.08 -7.28
CA MET A 275 30.90 -1.19 -6.37
C MET A 275 32.08 -0.33 -6.83
N TRP A 276 32.47 -0.43 -8.12
CA TRP A 276 33.56 0.38 -8.67
C TRP A 276 33.24 1.88 -8.63
N PHE A 277 32.00 2.27 -8.94
CA PHE A 277 31.58 3.67 -8.88
C PHE A 277 31.72 4.24 -7.47
N ARG A 278 31.28 3.51 -6.44
CA ARG A 278 31.40 3.93 -5.04
C ARG A 278 32.86 4.08 -4.58
N VAL A 279 33.73 3.15 -4.98
CA VAL A 279 35.17 3.22 -4.69
C VAL A 279 35.78 4.48 -5.29
N VAL A 280 35.45 4.81 -6.55
CA VAL A 280 35.94 6.02 -7.23
C VAL A 280 35.41 7.29 -6.56
N MET A 281 34.16 7.28 -6.09
CA MET A 281 33.52 8.41 -5.42
C MET A 281 33.93 8.58 -3.94
N GLY A 282 34.73 7.66 -3.39
CA GLY A 282 35.23 7.72 -2.02
C GLY A 282 34.15 7.53 -0.94
N GLN A 283 33.08 6.80 -1.24
CA GLN A 283 32.04 6.48 -0.25
C GLN A 283 32.45 5.28 0.60
N ASP A 284 32.51 5.44 1.93
CA ASP A 284 32.80 4.36 2.88
C ASP A 284 31.79 3.20 2.78
N ASP A 285 32.24 1.97 3.10
CA ASP A 285 31.49 0.69 3.02
C ASP A 285 30.11 0.69 3.70
N VAL A 286 29.83 1.65 4.58
CA VAL A 286 28.62 1.73 5.42
C VAL A 286 27.36 2.14 4.64
N ALA A 287 27.50 2.72 3.44
CA ALA A 287 26.39 3.18 2.61
C ALA A 287 26.20 2.32 1.34
N ARG A 288 26.07 0.99 1.49
CA ARG A 288 25.59 0.17 0.38
C ARG A 288 24.12 0.51 0.11
N LEU A 289 23.81 0.97 -1.11
CA LEU A 289 22.41 1.10 -1.59
C LEU A 289 21.76 -0.29 -1.70
N ILE A 290 22.58 -1.30 -1.98
CA ILE A 290 22.21 -2.72 -2.05
C ILE A 290 23.08 -3.45 -1.03
N THR A 291 22.59 -3.61 0.20
CA THR A 291 23.22 -4.55 1.13
C THR A 291 22.88 -5.98 0.68
N PRO A 292 23.86 -6.85 0.39
CA PRO A 292 23.62 -8.25 0.02
C PRO A 292 23.14 -9.10 1.21
N ASP A 293 22.61 -8.48 2.26
CA ASP A 293 22.37 -9.12 3.55
C ASP A 293 21.29 -10.22 3.47
N THR A 294 20.58 -10.38 2.35
CA THR A 294 19.72 -11.55 2.14
C THR A 294 19.45 -11.83 0.65
N GLU A 295 20.27 -12.68 0.02
CA GLU A 295 19.81 -13.41 -1.18
C GLU A 295 18.73 -14.40 -0.75
N VAL A 296 17.46 -14.03 -0.95
CA VAL A 296 16.34 -14.95 -0.72
C VAL A 296 16.00 -15.61 -2.04
N ALA A 297 16.45 -16.85 -2.22
CA ALA A 297 16.01 -17.68 -3.33
C ALA A 297 14.55 -18.10 -3.11
N VAL A 298 13.62 -17.43 -3.81
CA VAL A 298 12.22 -17.82 -3.83
C VAL A 298 11.99 -18.75 -5.03
N PRO A 299 11.58 -20.02 -4.82
CA PRO A 299 11.28 -20.89 -5.94
C PRO A 299 10.10 -20.33 -6.74
N LEU A 300 10.20 -20.36 -8.06
CA LEU A 300 9.07 -20.00 -8.92
C LEU A 300 7.90 -20.96 -8.65
N PRO A 301 6.65 -20.46 -8.62
CA PRO A 301 5.48 -21.33 -8.59
C PRO A 301 5.54 -22.35 -9.74
N ALA A 302 5.17 -23.60 -9.47
CA ALA A 302 5.28 -24.70 -10.45
C ALA A 302 4.59 -24.36 -11.79
N ALA A 303 3.43 -23.71 -11.74
CA ALA A 303 2.70 -23.27 -12.94
C ALA A 303 3.53 -22.30 -13.81
N VAL A 304 4.21 -21.33 -13.20
CA VAL A 304 5.07 -20.38 -13.92
C VAL A 304 6.33 -21.09 -14.42
N SER A 305 6.88 -22.00 -13.63
CA SER A 305 8.04 -22.79 -14.05
C SER A 305 7.72 -23.70 -15.25
N GLU A 306 6.53 -24.29 -15.31
CA GLU A 306 6.08 -25.11 -16.44
C GLU A 306 5.89 -24.24 -17.69
N GLU A 307 5.27 -23.07 -17.56
CA GLU A 307 5.04 -22.14 -18.67
C GLU A 307 6.35 -21.55 -19.24
N LEU A 308 7.32 -21.25 -18.38
CA LEU A 308 8.64 -20.77 -18.78
C LEU A 308 9.58 -21.90 -19.26
N SER A 309 9.21 -23.16 -19.05
CA SER A 309 10.02 -24.30 -19.48
C SER A 309 9.77 -24.63 -20.95
N PHE A 310 10.84 -24.65 -21.74
CA PHE A 310 10.76 -25.21 -23.09
C PHE A 310 10.74 -26.74 -23.00
N ASN A 311 9.63 -27.35 -23.42
CA ASN A 311 9.58 -28.80 -23.60
C ASN A 311 10.37 -29.18 -24.86
N LEU A 312 11.63 -29.59 -24.67
CA LEU A 312 12.50 -30.07 -25.73
C LEU A 312 12.35 -31.58 -25.98
N ALA A 313 11.33 -32.23 -25.40
CA ALA A 313 11.05 -33.62 -25.70
C ALA A 313 10.74 -33.73 -27.20
N VAL A 314 11.50 -34.59 -27.87
CA VAL A 314 11.15 -35.05 -29.21
C VAL A 314 9.98 -36.00 -29.00
N ASP A 315 8.80 -35.67 -29.56
CA ASP A 315 7.70 -36.62 -29.63
C ASP A 315 8.24 -37.88 -30.30
N GLY A 316 8.42 -38.93 -29.49
CA GLY A 316 8.90 -40.23 -29.92
C GLY A 316 7.82 -40.92 -30.74
N GLY A 317 7.55 -40.39 -31.94
CA GLY A 317 6.83 -41.09 -32.99
C GLY A 317 7.75 -42.14 -33.58
N ALA A 318 7.67 -43.35 -33.03
CA ALA A 318 8.03 -44.60 -33.72
C ALA A 318 6.79 -45.13 -34.45
#